data_AF-A0A0S7ET56-F1
#
_entry.id   AF-A0A0S7ET56-F1
#
_cell.length_a   1.000
_cell.length_b   1.000
_cell.length_c   1.000
_cell.angle_alpha   90.00
_cell.angle_beta   90.00
_cell.angle_gamma   90.00
#
_symmetry.space_group_name_H-M   'P 1'
#
loop_
_entity.id
_entity.type
_entity.pdbx_description
1 polymer ?
#
loop_
_entity_poly.entity_id
_entity_poly.type
_entity_poly.pdbx_seq_one_letter_code
_entity_poly.pdbx_strand_id
1 'polypeptide(L)'
;SVRNFPFPQQFDGINKDVTVTATGTGEAMFNMISFYYAIPTEKESDCEMFDLKLELIEVSSEENKRVYKLKIEVKYKNTERDASMSILDIGLPTGYKFNKNDLDALSKGRDRIISAYEANKELSEKGSLIIYL
;
A
#
# COMPACT_ATOMS: atom_id res chain seq x y z
N SER A 1 34.81 32.18 10.75
CA SER A 1 34.57 31.46 9.49
C SER A 1 34.23 30.02 9.85
N VAL A 2 32.94 29.66 9.86
CA VAL A 2 32.49 28.30 10.18
C VAL A 2 32.71 27.46 8.93
N ARG A 3 33.75 26.63 8.94
CA ARG A 3 33.98 25.67 7.84
C ARG A 3 33.07 24.48 8.05
N ASN A 4 32.01 24.40 7.25
CA ASN A 4 31.26 23.15 7.06
C ASN A 4 32.22 22.13 6.42
N PHE A 5 32.60 21.11 7.18
CA PHE A 5 33.29 19.95 6.63
C PHE A 5 32.26 18.93 6.14
N PRO A 6 32.47 18.34 4.95
CA PRO A 6 31.50 17.46 4.34
C PRO A 6 31.66 16.01 4.81
N PHE A 7 30.55 15.29 4.68
CA PHE A 7 30.34 13.84 4.71
C PHE A 7 30.09 13.19 6.08
N PRO A 8 28.87 12.64 6.31
CA PRO A 8 28.72 11.61 7.33
C PRO A 8 29.59 10.43 6.91
N GLN A 9 30.57 10.06 7.73
CA GLN A 9 31.26 8.79 7.55
C GLN A 9 30.22 7.68 7.76
N GLN A 10 29.97 6.90 6.71
CA GLN A 10 29.10 5.74 6.78
C GLN A 10 29.87 4.62 7.47
N PHE A 11 29.45 4.26 8.68
CA PHE A 11 30.03 3.17 9.45
C PHE A 11 29.28 1.88 9.15
N ASP A 12 30.00 0.84 8.70
CA ASP A 12 29.45 -0.49 8.48
C ASP A 12 29.30 -1.22 9.81
N GLY A 13 28.20 -0.93 10.53
CA GLY A 13 27.80 -1.68 11.72
C GLY A 13 27.10 -0.84 12.78
N ILE A 14 26.08 -1.44 13.40
CA ILE A 14 25.39 -0.90 14.58
C ILE A 14 26.16 -1.36 15.83
N ASN A 15 26.26 -0.51 16.87
CA ASN A 15 26.93 -0.79 18.15
C ASN A 15 28.42 -1.15 18.02
N LYS A 16 29.18 -0.36 17.28
CA LYS A 16 30.64 -0.42 17.28
C LYS A 16 31.21 0.74 18.09
N ASP A 17 32.28 0.47 18.80
CA ASP A 17 32.99 1.52 19.54
C ASP A 17 33.65 2.49 18.54
N VAL A 18 33.37 3.77 18.71
CA VAL A 18 33.94 4.84 17.88
C VAL A 18 34.89 5.66 18.76
N THR A 19 36.17 5.70 18.39
CA THR A 19 37.16 6.57 19.04
C THR A 19 37.36 7.82 18.19
N VAL A 20 37.09 8.99 18.77
CA VAL A 20 37.27 10.29 18.11
C VAL A 20 38.44 11.02 18.76
N THR A 21 39.44 11.40 17.95
CA THR A 21 40.59 12.19 18.40
C THR A 21 40.58 13.53 17.68
N ALA A 22 40.57 14.63 18.43
CA ALA A 22 40.68 15.98 17.90
C ALA A 22 41.93 16.66 18.44
N THR A 23 42.72 17.30 17.57
CA THR A 23 43.92 18.05 17.94
C THR A 23 43.91 19.44 17.30
N GLY A 24 44.17 20.47 18.10
CA GLY A 24 44.14 21.87 17.67
C GLY A 24 43.50 22.78 18.71
N THR A 25 43.49 24.08 18.44
CA THR A 25 42.96 25.12 19.35
C THR A 25 41.56 25.61 18.97
N GLY A 26 40.95 25.02 17.94
CA GLY A 26 39.63 25.40 17.45
C GLY A 26 38.50 24.53 18.02
N GLU A 27 37.27 25.02 17.93
CA GLU A 27 36.06 24.28 18.32
C GLU A 27 35.37 23.66 17.09
N ALA A 28 34.82 22.46 17.27
CA ALA A 28 34.06 21.75 16.25
C ALA A 28 32.85 21.03 16.85
N MET A 29 31.74 20.98 16.11
CA MET A 29 30.55 20.20 16.45
C MET A 29 30.59 18.87 15.71
N PHE A 30 30.47 17.77 16.44
CA PHE A 30 30.43 16.42 15.89
C PHE A 30 29.06 15.79 16.13
N ASN A 31 28.36 15.44 15.04
CA ASN A 31 27.05 14.79 15.08
C ASN A 31 27.18 13.32 14.68
N MET A 32 26.91 12.40 15.61
CA MET A 32 26.89 10.97 15.36
C MET A 32 25.44 10.49 15.21
N ILE A 33 25.08 9.98 14.02
CA ILE A 33 23.74 9.45 13.74
C ILE A 33 23.88 7.96 13.40
N SER A 34 23.15 7.12 14.13
CA SER A 34 23.03 5.69 13.84
C SER A 34 21.61 5.40 13.37
N PHE A 35 21.47 4.83 12.17
CA PHE A 35 20.20 4.35 11.67
C PHE A 35 20.09 2.85 11.94
N TYR A 36 18.98 2.44 12.53
CA TYR A 36 18.66 1.02 12.69
C TYR A 36 17.26 0.77 12.15
N TYR A 37 17.07 -0.42 11.58
CA TYR A 37 15.74 -0.91 11.26
C TYR A 37 15.08 -1.33 12.57
N ALA A 38 14.23 -0.45 13.12
CA ALA A 38 13.31 -0.85 14.18
C ALA A 38 12.28 -1.79 13.57
N ILE A 39 12.02 -2.94 14.22
CA ILE A 39 10.87 -3.76 13.87
C ILE A 39 9.64 -2.85 14.09
N PRO A 40 8.84 -2.57 13.05
CA PRO A 40 7.63 -1.80 13.22
C PRO A 40 6.77 -2.55 14.24
N THR A 41 6.43 -1.93 15.37
CA THR A 41 5.36 -2.44 16.22
C THR A 41 4.14 -2.57 15.33
N GLU A 42 3.62 -3.79 15.16
CA GLU A 42 2.53 -4.11 14.23
C GLU A 42 1.49 -2.99 14.26
N LYS A 43 1.57 -2.12 13.26
CA LYS A 43 0.52 -1.15 13.05
C LYS A 43 -0.57 -1.95 12.36
N GLU A 44 -1.69 -2.15 13.06
CA GLU A 44 -2.99 -2.30 12.43
C GLU A 44 -2.99 -1.43 11.17
N SER A 45 -3.19 -2.03 10.00
CA SER A 45 -2.89 -1.39 8.71
C SER A 45 -3.29 0.08 8.74
N ASP A 46 -2.34 0.98 8.41
CA ASP A 46 -2.49 2.44 8.46
C ASP A 46 -3.52 2.94 7.41
N CYS A 47 -4.75 2.44 7.45
CA CYS A 47 -5.91 2.90 6.69
C CYS A 47 -6.38 4.23 7.29
N GLU A 48 -5.53 5.25 7.23
CA GLU A 48 -5.77 6.56 7.83
C GLU A 48 -6.86 7.35 7.10
N MET A 49 -7.03 7.07 5.80
CA MET A 49 -7.89 7.85 4.90
C MET A 49 -9.21 7.17 4.54
N PHE A 50 -9.26 5.84 4.58
CA PHE A 50 -10.42 5.06 4.16
C PHE A 50 -10.76 3.99 5.18
N ASP A 51 -12.05 3.75 5.40
CA ASP A 51 -12.53 2.50 5.96
C ASP A 51 -12.79 1.54 4.81
N LEU A 52 -12.16 0.37 4.86
CA LEU A 52 -12.33 -0.69 3.87
C LEU A 52 -12.82 -1.95 4.57
N LYS A 53 -13.95 -2.49 4.12
CA LYS A 53 -14.47 -3.77 4.60
C LYS A 53 -14.67 -4.71 3.42
N LEU A 54 -14.17 -5.93 3.57
CA LEU A 54 -14.19 -6.99 2.57
C LEU A 54 -14.98 -8.17 3.11
N GLU A 55 -15.90 -8.69 2.31
CA GLU A 55 -16.66 -9.88 2.62
C GLU A 55 -16.73 -10.77 1.37
N LEU A 56 -16.36 -12.05 1.52
CA LEU A 56 -16.41 -13.04 0.45
C LEU A 56 -17.53 -14.03 0.76
N ILE A 57 -18.62 -13.97 -0.01
CA ILE A 57 -19.83 -14.74 0.23
C ILE A 57 -19.91 -15.85 -0.82
N GLU A 58 -20.03 -17.10 -0.40
CA GLU A 58 -20.23 -18.21 -1.32
C GLU A 58 -21.65 -18.17 -1.90
N VAL A 59 -21.76 -18.19 -3.23
CA VAL A 59 -23.04 -18.18 -3.96
C VAL A 59 -23.40 -19.59 -4.41
N SER A 60 -22.41 -20.33 -4.91
CA SER A 60 -22.57 -21.74 -5.24
C SER A 60 -21.24 -22.48 -5.14
N SER A 61 -21.31 -23.75 -4.76
CA SER A 61 -20.18 -24.67 -4.77
C SER A 61 -20.63 -25.99 -5.36
N GLU A 62 -20.32 -26.18 -6.65
CA GLU A 62 -20.40 -27.46 -7.35
C GLU A 62 -19.04 -28.16 -7.29
N GLU A 63 -18.98 -29.48 -7.52
CA GLU A 63 -17.77 -30.30 -7.36
C GLU A 63 -16.51 -29.74 -8.05
N ASN A 64 -16.66 -28.99 -9.14
CA ASN A 64 -15.54 -28.43 -9.91
C ASN A 64 -15.63 -26.90 -10.12
N LYS A 65 -16.59 -26.22 -9.49
CA LYS A 65 -16.79 -24.78 -9.69
C LYS A 65 -17.35 -24.15 -8.44
N ARG A 66 -16.60 -23.18 -7.89
CA ARG A 66 -17.06 -22.33 -6.80
C ARG A 66 -17.23 -20.91 -7.28
N VAL A 67 -18.38 -20.33 -6.97
CA VAL A 67 -18.71 -18.95 -7.31
C VAL A 67 -18.85 -18.18 -6.00
N TYR A 68 -18.07 -17.12 -5.87
CA TYR A 68 -18.13 -16.22 -4.73
C TYR A 68 -18.56 -14.83 -5.18
N LYS A 69 -19.32 -14.17 -4.31
CA LYS A 69 -19.62 -12.75 -4.41
C LYS A 69 -18.66 -12.01 -3.48
N LEU A 70 -17.79 -11.22 -4.07
CA LEU A 70 -16.93 -10.28 -3.35
C LEU A 70 -17.72 -9.00 -3.09
N LYS A 71 -17.93 -8.67 -1.83
CA LYS A 71 -18.55 -7.42 -1.39
C LYS A 71 -17.48 -6.52 -0.79
N ILE A 72 -17.34 -5.34 -1.36
CA ILE A 72 -16.37 -4.32 -0.94
C ILE A 72 -17.16 -3.10 -0.49
N GLU A 73 -16.97 -2.70 0.77
CA GLU A 73 -17.49 -1.45 1.30
C GLU A 73 -16.30 -0.51 1.53
N VAL A 74 -16.34 0.65 0.89
CA VAL A 74 -15.31 1.68 1.01
C VAL A 74 -15.94 2.98 1.44
N LYS A 75 -15.34 3.63 2.44
CA LYS A 75 -15.77 4.94 2.93
C LYS A 75 -14.55 5.82 3.12
N TYR A 76 -14.56 6.99 2.48
CA TYR A 76 -13.56 8.02 2.76
C TYR A 76 -13.82 8.62 4.15
N LYS A 77 -12.79 8.68 4.99
CA LYS A 77 -12.92 9.08 6.40
C LYS A 77 -13.16 10.58 6.59
N ASN A 78 -12.86 11.39 5.59
CA ASN A 78 -13.07 12.83 5.67
C ASN A 78 -14.58 13.15 5.64
N THR A 79 -15.05 13.88 6.63
CA THR A 79 -16.45 14.28 6.77
C THR A 79 -16.80 15.60 6.10
N GLU A 80 -15.79 16.37 5.68
CA GLU A 80 -15.96 17.71 5.10
C GLU A 80 -16.02 17.69 3.57
N ARG A 81 -15.38 16.70 2.94
CA ARG A 81 -15.30 16.57 1.49
C ARG A 81 -15.30 15.12 1.05
N ASP A 82 -15.92 14.88 -0.10
CA ASP A 82 -15.80 13.61 -0.80
C ASP A 82 -14.40 13.44 -1.39
N ALA A 83 -13.97 12.18 -1.55
CA ALA A 83 -12.75 11.87 -2.28
C ALA A 83 -12.96 12.19 -3.77
N SER A 84 -12.03 12.95 -4.36
CA SER A 84 -12.15 13.38 -5.75
C SER A 84 -12.02 12.24 -6.77
N MET A 85 -11.15 11.26 -6.52
CA MET A 85 -11.05 10.02 -7.30
C MET A 85 -10.45 8.92 -6.44
N SER A 86 -11.09 7.74 -6.39
CA SER A 86 -10.61 6.60 -5.59
C SER A 86 -10.34 5.39 -6.48
N ILE A 87 -9.28 4.66 -6.18
CA ILE A 87 -8.85 3.48 -6.94
C ILE A 87 -8.86 2.27 -6.00
N LEU A 88 -9.48 1.18 -6.44
CA LEU A 88 -9.37 -0.13 -5.80
C LEU A 88 -8.51 -1.03 -6.67
N ASP A 89 -7.38 -1.51 -6.13
CA ASP A 89 -6.53 -2.52 -6.77
C ASP A 89 -6.78 -3.88 -6.11
N ILE A 90 -7.24 -4.84 -6.90
CA ILE A 90 -7.73 -6.14 -6.44
C ILE A 90 -6.91 -7.24 -7.11
N GLY A 91 -6.08 -7.94 -6.32
CA GLY A 91 -5.46 -9.18 -6.73
C GLY A 91 -6.41 -10.36 -6.58
N LEU A 92 -6.62 -11.14 -7.64
CA LEU A 92 -7.43 -12.36 -7.59
C LEU A 92 -6.60 -13.55 -7.08
N PRO A 93 -7.18 -14.42 -6.24
CA PRO A 93 -6.55 -15.68 -5.90
C PRO A 93 -6.33 -16.55 -7.15
N THR A 94 -5.29 -17.39 -7.14
CA THR A 94 -4.96 -18.26 -8.26
C THR A 94 -6.16 -19.12 -8.68
N GLY A 95 -6.43 -19.19 -9.98
CA GLY A 95 -7.55 -19.98 -10.53
C GLY A 95 -8.90 -19.27 -10.52
N TYR A 96 -9.02 -18.11 -9.86
CA TYR A 96 -10.23 -17.29 -9.90
C TYR A 96 -10.19 -16.30 -11.07
N LYS A 97 -11.37 -16.01 -11.61
CA LYS A 97 -11.60 -15.00 -12.64
C LYS A 97 -12.80 -14.14 -12.24
N PHE A 98 -12.73 -12.85 -12.53
CA PHE A 98 -13.86 -11.95 -12.31
C PHE A 98 -14.95 -12.19 -13.36
N ASN A 99 -16.20 -11.90 -13.00
CA ASN A 99 -17.32 -11.92 -13.94
C ASN A 99 -17.40 -10.56 -14.65
N LYS A 100 -17.06 -10.55 -15.94
CA LYS A 100 -17.08 -9.33 -16.75
C LYS A 100 -18.48 -8.71 -16.86
N ASN A 101 -19.53 -9.53 -16.93
CA ASN A 101 -20.91 -9.02 -17.05
C ASN A 101 -21.33 -8.23 -15.82
N ASP A 102 -20.92 -8.67 -14.63
CA ASP A 102 -21.21 -7.97 -13.38
C ASP A 102 -20.46 -6.62 -13.33
N LEU A 103 -19.18 -6.59 -13.73
CA LEU A 103 -18.40 -5.34 -13.82
C LEU A 103 -18.92 -4.38 -14.90
N ASP A 104 -19.36 -4.91 -16.04
CA ASP A 104 -19.99 -4.11 -17.10
C ASP A 104 -21.33 -3.54 -16.60
N ALA A 105 -22.10 -4.27 -15.82
CA ALA A 105 -23.31 -3.76 -15.19
C ALA A 105 -23.01 -2.64 -14.18
N LEU A 106 -21.94 -2.77 -13.40
CA LEU A 106 -21.51 -1.73 -12.43
C LEU A 106 -20.97 -0.46 -13.09
N SER A 107 -20.32 -0.58 -14.27
CA SER A 107 -19.66 0.54 -14.97
C SER A 107 -20.49 1.19 -16.06
N LYS A 108 -21.38 0.45 -16.73
CA LYS A 108 -22.19 0.91 -17.87
C LYS A 108 -23.68 0.83 -17.62
N GLY A 109 -24.10 0.32 -16.47
CA GLY A 109 -25.50 0.24 -16.08
C GLY A 109 -26.13 1.61 -15.88
N ARG A 110 -27.45 1.60 -15.67
CA ARG A 110 -28.25 2.81 -15.44
C ARG A 110 -27.89 3.51 -14.12
N ASP A 111 -27.58 2.72 -13.09
CA ASP A 111 -26.98 3.17 -11.83
C ASP A 111 -25.51 2.79 -11.83
N ARG A 112 -24.70 3.61 -12.51
CA ARG A 112 -23.25 3.41 -12.55
C ARG A 112 -22.66 3.64 -11.16
N ILE A 113 -22.06 2.60 -10.59
CA ILE A 113 -21.41 2.63 -9.27
C ILE A 113 -19.90 2.85 -9.42
N ILE A 114 -19.30 2.37 -10.52
CA ILE A 114 -17.87 2.50 -10.78
C ILE A 114 -17.67 3.27 -12.09
N SER A 115 -16.68 4.16 -12.15
CA SER A 115 -16.37 4.93 -13.34
C SER A 115 -15.81 4.05 -14.47
N ALA A 116 -14.84 3.19 -14.16
CA ALA A 116 -14.19 2.28 -15.10
C ALA A 116 -13.52 1.11 -14.38
N TYR A 117 -13.10 0.09 -15.13
CA TYR A 117 -12.23 -0.96 -14.63
C TYR A 117 -11.22 -1.42 -15.68
N GLU A 118 -10.06 -1.85 -15.23
CA GLU A 118 -8.99 -2.41 -16.04
C GLU A 118 -8.59 -3.77 -15.49
N ALA A 119 -8.43 -4.75 -16.38
CA ALA A 119 -7.94 -6.07 -16.02
C ALA A 119 -6.59 -6.27 -16.67
N ASN A 120 -5.55 -6.47 -15.86
CA ASN A 120 -4.21 -6.65 -16.40
C ASN A 120 -4.12 -8.05 -17.02
N LYS A 121 -3.88 -8.12 -18.33
CA LYS A 121 -3.87 -9.37 -19.11
C LYS A 121 -2.49 -10.05 -19.16
N GLU A 122 -1.46 -9.39 -18.63
CA GLU A 122 -0.08 -9.82 -18.80
C GLU A 122 0.48 -10.39 -17.48
N LEU A 123 0.70 -11.72 -17.48
CA LEU A 123 1.78 -12.43 -16.77
C LEU A 123 1.58 -13.02 -15.36
N SER A 124 0.38 -13.14 -14.80
CA SER A 124 0.23 -13.98 -13.61
C SER A 124 -1.00 -14.87 -13.66
N GLU A 125 -0.83 -16.14 -13.28
CA GLU A 125 -1.93 -17.06 -12.91
C GLU A 125 -2.89 -16.46 -11.85
N LYS A 126 -2.48 -15.32 -11.25
CA LYS A 126 -3.26 -14.41 -10.42
C LYS A 126 -3.67 -13.19 -11.26
N GLY A 127 -4.89 -13.17 -11.79
CA GLY A 127 -5.39 -11.96 -12.48
C GLY A 127 -5.47 -10.78 -11.51
N SER A 128 -5.23 -9.55 -11.96
CA SER A 128 -5.50 -8.33 -11.17
C SER A 128 -6.56 -7.47 -11.84
N LEU A 129 -7.30 -6.74 -11.02
CA LEU A 129 -8.40 -5.87 -11.42
C LEU A 129 -8.23 -4.52 -10.73
N ILE A 130 -8.16 -3.45 -11.52
CA ILE A 130 -8.17 -2.07 -11.05
C ILE A 130 -9.58 -1.52 -11.29
N ILE A 131 -10.21 -0.96 -10.26
CA ILE A 131 -11.52 -0.32 -10.32
C ILE A 131 -11.38 1.15 -9.98
N TYR A 132 -11.96 2.00 -10.82
CA TYR A 132 -12.04 3.44 -10.62
C TYR A 132 -13.44 3.77 -10.10
N LEU A 133 -13.53 4.40 -8.92
CA LEU A 133 -14.78 4.89 -8.33
C LEU A 133 -15.03 6.33 -8.75
#